data_AF-A0A7C8DXN5-F1
#
_entry.id   AF-A0A7C8DXN5-F1
#
_cell.length_a   1.000
_cell.length_b   1.000
_cell.length_c   1.000
_cell.angle_alpha   90.00
_cell.angle_beta   90.00
_cell.angle_gamma   90.00
#
_symmetry.space_group_name_H-M   'P 1'
#
loop_
_entity.id
_entity.type
_entity.pdbx_description
1 polymer ?
#
loop_
_entity_poly.entity_id
_entity_poly.type
_entity_poly.pdbx_seq_one_letter_code
_entity_poly.pdbx_strand_id
1 'polypeptide(L)'
;MVQKIILVLMVLVIAAGGAGYVYLGQIEQQNIEEAEQLKARVQKAASVLSLKVKKWRQSVGSLAQDPVLIESLKTSEQALLEWVDGHGSSVDDMIKLRVIRPGLMHVDRTVSPPLGYAGLELIRKAEASKKTQMPEVHMMGSDARHIAVVAPVMDVETSLAVVLSSLNVDAIQKTFKSALSGEQDGWLLLKQGGLRIASSGAPSHQSGLDLAAVQVVGTRWRITIKQRPVTTALTRSKLMAYVVASLIGILLLGVLVSILMDQDKRKKLGTSIKKRIAKKKKGESDAIEEVEPLFDEEAFSEQAIAKVVMANMEKGPKQMANMEKGPKQMANMEKGLKQMANPIFMKDDGIEVEAQTDVPQSIFRAYDIRGIVDETLTEQGVFSIGRAVATEALSVGQKTIAIARDGRLHSPRLSESLAKGIQSTGCHVVDVGQVPTPVLYFATHQLDTQSGVMITGSHNPANYNGLKIVIAGNTLSGDAIQNLYKRIERDDFEDGEGSYQQQMMLPEYIGAITADVRLGRMMKVVVDCGNGVAGEAAPMLLSTLGCEVVPLYCDIDGNFPNHHPDPSKPENLQELIDKVREEEAELGLAFDGDGDRLGVVDSS
;
A
#
# COMPACT_ATOMS: atom_id res chain seq x y z
N MET A 1 51.79 27.65 3.46
CA MET A 1 51.22 27.42 2.11
C MET A 1 50.09 26.37 2.16
N VAL A 2 50.37 25.12 2.58
CA VAL A 2 49.45 23.97 2.65
C VAL A 2 47.99 24.30 3.06
N GLN A 3 47.76 24.99 4.18
CA GLN A 3 46.40 25.34 4.64
C GLN A 3 45.56 26.10 3.59
N LYS A 4 46.16 26.96 2.75
CA LYS A 4 45.43 27.67 1.68
C LYS A 4 45.03 26.73 0.55
N ILE A 5 45.83 25.69 0.26
CA ILE A 5 45.53 24.68 -0.75
C ILE A 5 44.39 23.77 -0.25
N ILE A 6 44.44 23.34 1.02
CA ILE A 6 43.36 22.55 1.65
C ILE A 6 42.03 23.34 1.63
N LEU A 7 42.06 24.63 1.96
CA LEU A 7 40.85 25.48 1.93
C LEU A 7 40.25 25.59 0.52
N VAL A 8 41.07 25.78 -0.50
CA VAL A 8 40.62 25.82 -1.91
C VAL A 8 40.03 24.47 -2.36
N LEU A 9 40.65 23.35 -1.96
CA LEU A 9 40.14 22.01 -2.27
C LEU A 9 38.80 21.73 -1.57
N MET A 10 38.63 22.10 -0.29
CA MET A 10 37.34 22.00 0.40
C MET A 10 36.25 22.82 -0.29
N VAL A 11 36.57 24.06 -0.68
CA VAL A 11 35.63 24.96 -1.37
C VAL A 11 35.24 24.42 -2.76
N LEU A 12 36.17 23.80 -3.50
CA LEU A 12 35.87 23.11 -4.77
C LEU A 12 34.96 21.89 -4.57
N VAL A 13 35.21 21.07 -3.55
CA VAL A 13 34.37 19.88 -3.23
C VAL A 13 32.95 20.30 -2.82
N ILE A 14 32.82 21.34 -2.00
CA ILE A 14 31.50 21.88 -1.59
C ILE A 14 30.74 22.43 -2.81
N ALA A 15 31.40 23.17 -3.70
CA ALA A 15 30.77 23.69 -4.91
C ALA A 15 30.32 22.58 -5.87
N ALA A 16 31.17 21.56 -6.08
CA ALA A 16 30.82 20.39 -6.90
C ALA A 16 29.65 19.59 -6.30
N GLY A 17 29.62 19.41 -4.98
CA GLY A 17 28.50 18.78 -4.28
C GLY A 17 27.19 19.56 -4.41
N GLY A 18 27.24 20.89 -4.25
CA GLY A 18 26.09 21.77 -4.46
C GLY A 18 25.55 21.75 -5.90
N ALA A 19 26.45 21.77 -6.89
CA ALA A 19 26.06 21.62 -8.30
C ALA A 19 25.42 20.25 -8.59
N GLY A 20 25.97 19.17 -8.02
CA GLY A 20 25.39 17.83 -8.11
C GLY A 20 23.99 17.74 -7.48
N TYR A 21 23.80 18.35 -6.30
CA TYR A 21 22.50 18.41 -5.63
C TYR A 21 21.44 19.16 -6.46
N VAL A 22 21.78 20.34 -7.01
CA VAL A 22 20.89 21.09 -7.89
C VAL A 22 20.56 20.32 -9.17
N TYR A 23 21.53 19.60 -9.74
CA TYR A 23 21.29 18.76 -10.92
C TYR A 23 20.35 17.58 -10.65
N LEU A 24 20.50 16.91 -9.50
CA LEU A 24 19.60 15.83 -9.08
C LEU A 24 18.19 16.36 -8.84
N GLY A 25 18.05 17.51 -8.15
CA GLY A 25 16.75 18.16 -7.96
C GLY A 25 16.08 18.59 -9.26
N GLN A 26 16.84 19.03 -10.28
CA GLN A 26 16.29 19.29 -11.63
C GLN A 26 15.80 18.01 -12.33
N ILE A 27 16.51 16.89 -12.19
CA ILE A 27 16.05 15.60 -12.72
C ILE A 27 14.79 15.14 -11.99
N GLU A 28 14.74 15.26 -10.66
CA GLU A 28 13.58 14.90 -9.85
C GLU A 28 12.35 15.74 -10.22
N GLN A 29 12.50 17.06 -10.33
CA GLN A 29 11.43 17.95 -10.79
C GLN A 29 10.96 17.60 -12.21
N GLN A 30 11.87 17.36 -13.16
CA GLN A 30 11.48 16.96 -14.53
C GLN A 30 10.70 15.64 -14.54
N ASN A 31 11.11 14.65 -13.73
CA ASN A 31 10.39 13.39 -13.59
C ASN A 31 8.98 13.57 -12.99
N ILE A 32 8.80 14.49 -12.05
CA ILE A 32 7.50 14.84 -11.48
C ILE A 32 6.61 15.49 -12.56
N GLU A 33 7.12 16.49 -13.28
CA GLU A 33 6.38 17.20 -14.33
C GLU A 33 5.94 16.27 -15.47
N GLU A 34 6.81 15.35 -15.91
CA GLU A 34 6.46 14.34 -16.92
C GLU A 34 5.42 13.33 -16.40
N ALA A 35 5.56 12.87 -15.15
CA ALA A 35 4.61 11.96 -14.51
C ALA A 35 3.21 12.60 -14.35
N GLU A 36 3.12 13.89 -14.00
CA GLU A 36 1.86 14.62 -13.92
C GLU A 36 1.21 14.80 -15.30
N GLN A 37 2.00 15.14 -16.33
CA GLN A 37 1.50 15.23 -17.71
C GLN A 37 0.95 13.88 -18.21
N LEU A 38 1.70 12.78 -18.00
CA LEU A 38 1.26 11.43 -18.33
C LEU A 38 -0.04 11.05 -17.58
N LYS A 39 -0.11 11.33 -16.27
CA LYS A 39 -1.30 11.14 -15.44
C LYS A 39 -2.51 11.93 -15.97
N ALA A 40 -2.32 13.17 -16.42
CA ALA A 40 -3.38 13.99 -17.03
C ALA A 40 -3.86 13.42 -18.38
N ARG A 41 -2.96 12.91 -19.23
CA ARG A 41 -3.32 12.21 -20.48
C ARG A 41 -4.12 10.93 -20.19
N VAL A 42 -3.71 10.17 -19.18
CA VAL A 42 -4.42 8.97 -18.72
C VAL A 42 -5.80 9.30 -18.13
N GLN A 43 -5.95 10.42 -17.40
CA GLN A 43 -7.25 10.91 -16.92
C GLN A 43 -8.21 11.25 -18.07
N LYS A 44 -7.69 11.84 -19.15
CA LYS A 44 -8.46 12.09 -20.39
C LYS A 44 -8.89 10.77 -21.06
N ALA A 45 -8.00 9.78 -21.16
CA ALA A 45 -8.32 8.47 -21.70
C ALA A 45 -9.36 7.72 -20.85
N ALA A 46 -9.24 7.74 -19.52
CA ALA A 46 -10.23 7.18 -18.61
C ALA A 46 -11.61 7.83 -18.78
N SER A 47 -11.67 9.13 -19.04
CA SER A 47 -12.91 9.86 -19.34
C SER A 47 -13.56 9.37 -20.64
N VAL A 48 -12.77 9.11 -21.69
CA VAL A 48 -13.27 8.52 -22.95
C VAL A 48 -13.85 7.12 -22.74
N LEU A 49 -13.18 6.26 -21.96
CA LEU A 49 -13.72 4.94 -21.58
C LEU A 49 -15.04 5.07 -20.80
N SER A 50 -15.08 6.00 -19.84
CA SER A 50 -16.25 6.27 -19.00
C SER A 50 -17.46 6.69 -19.82
N LEU A 51 -17.26 7.43 -20.92
CA LEU A 51 -18.34 7.81 -21.84
C LEU A 51 -18.91 6.62 -22.63
N LYS A 52 -18.07 5.68 -23.12
CA LYS A 52 -18.58 4.47 -23.80
C LYS A 52 -19.28 3.52 -22.82
N VAL A 53 -18.72 3.34 -21.62
CA VAL A 53 -19.37 2.65 -20.48
C VAL A 53 -20.74 3.25 -20.17
N LYS A 54 -20.84 4.59 -20.10
CA LYS A 54 -22.11 5.27 -19.82
C LYS A 54 -23.15 4.96 -20.89
N LYS A 55 -22.79 5.01 -22.17
CA LYS A 55 -23.69 4.65 -23.28
C LYS A 55 -24.21 3.22 -23.14
N TRP A 56 -23.32 2.23 -22.97
CA TRP A 56 -23.72 0.82 -22.78
C TRP A 56 -24.70 0.64 -21.62
N ARG A 57 -24.41 1.21 -20.44
CA ARG A 57 -25.30 1.11 -19.27
C ARG A 57 -26.65 1.81 -19.51
N GLN A 58 -26.68 2.90 -20.26
CA GLN A 58 -27.94 3.57 -20.64
C GLN A 58 -28.75 2.72 -21.62
N SER A 59 -28.16 2.19 -22.69
CA SER A 59 -28.86 1.33 -23.66
C SER A 59 -29.41 0.04 -23.03
N VAL A 60 -28.62 -0.64 -22.19
CA VAL A 60 -29.09 -1.85 -21.48
C VAL A 60 -30.15 -1.51 -20.43
N GLY A 61 -30.06 -0.35 -19.78
CA GLY A 61 -31.11 0.18 -18.90
C GLY A 61 -32.42 0.49 -19.64
N SER A 62 -32.33 1.06 -20.85
CA SER A 62 -33.50 1.30 -21.71
C SER A 62 -34.16 0.01 -22.18
N LEU A 63 -33.38 -1.01 -22.56
CA LEU A 63 -33.93 -2.34 -22.91
C LEU A 63 -34.68 -2.98 -21.73
N ALA A 64 -34.16 -2.85 -20.50
CA ALA A 64 -34.84 -3.35 -19.30
C ALA A 64 -36.08 -2.52 -18.88
N GLN A 65 -36.39 -1.43 -19.59
CA GLN A 65 -37.56 -0.57 -19.39
C GLN A 65 -38.52 -0.59 -20.59
N ASP A 66 -38.28 -1.45 -21.58
CA ASP A 66 -39.16 -1.59 -22.75
C ASP A 66 -40.53 -2.15 -22.33
N PRO A 67 -41.65 -1.43 -22.59
CA PRO A 67 -43.00 -1.92 -22.32
C PRO A 67 -43.28 -3.28 -22.98
N VAL A 68 -42.75 -3.54 -24.18
CA VAL A 68 -42.96 -4.79 -24.91
C VAL A 68 -42.28 -5.96 -24.19
N LEU A 69 -41.08 -5.75 -23.62
CA LEU A 69 -40.42 -6.76 -22.80
C LEU A 69 -41.24 -7.10 -21.55
N ILE A 70 -41.77 -6.07 -20.88
CA ILE A 70 -42.59 -6.22 -19.67
C ILE A 70 -43.91 -6.96 -19.98
N GLU A 71 -44.52 -6.71 -21.15
CA GLU A 71 -45.71 -7.41 -21.61
C GLU A 71 -45.41 -8.87 -22.03
N SER A 72 -44.34 -9.10 -22.80
CA SER A 72 -43.90 -10.45 -23.18
C SER A 72 -43.61 -11.35 -21.97
N LEU A 73 -42.94 -10.82 -20.94
CA LEU A 73 -42.65 -11.56 -19.70
C LEU A 73 -43.91 -12.05 -18.96
N LYS A 74 -45.01 -11.29 -19.06
CA LYS A 74 -46.32 -11.59 -18.48
C LYS A 74 -47.16 -12.52 -19.39
N THR A 75 -46.90 -12.52 -20.69
CA THR A 75 -47.79 -13.15 -21.70
C THR A 75 -47.36 -14.56 -22.10
N SER A 76 -46.16 -14.74 -22.66
CA SER A 76 -45.70 -16.07 -23.10
C SER A 76 -44.19 -16.16 -23.26
N GLU A 77 -43.66 -17.39 -23.23
CA GLU A 77 -42.24 -17.68 -23.45
C GLU A 77 -41.83 -17.37 -24.90
N GLN A 78 -42.71 -17.68 -25.87
CA GLN A 78 -42.51 -17.33 -27.29
C GLN A 78 -42.40 -15.81 -27.52
N ALA A 79 -43.29 -15.01 -26.92
CA ALA A 79 -43.25 -13.55 -27.06
C ALA A 79 -41.97 -12.94 -26.44
N LEU A 80 -41.36 -13.62 -25.46
CA LEU A 80 -40.07 -13.23 -24.91
C LEU A 80 -38.91 -13.56 -25.87
N LEU A 81 -38.94 -14.74 -26.50
CA LEU A 81 -37.94 -15.14 -27.50
C LEU A 81 -37.97 -14.21 -28.73
N GLU A 82 -39.16 -13.92 -29.26
CA GLU A 82 -39.35 -12.99 -30.39
C GLU A 82 -38.80 -11.58 -30.07
N TRP A 83 -38.99 -11.10 -28.83
CA TRP A 83 -38.39 -9.84 -28.38
C TRP A 83 -36.86 -9.91 -28.28
N VAL A 84 -36.30 -11.00 -27.73
CA VAL A 84 -34.84 -11.17 -27.57
C VAL A 84 -34.13 -11.22 -28.91
N ASP A 85 -34.67 -11.95 -29.89
CA ASP A 85 -34.08 -12.03 -31.23
C ASP A 85 -34.21 -10.70 -31.99
N GLY A 86 -35.34 -9.99 -31.84
CA GLY A 86 -35.52 -8.64 -32.39
C GLY A 86 -34.56 -7.58 -31.84
N HIS A 87 -34.11 -7.74 -30.59
CA HIS A 87 -33.24 -6.77 -29.90
C HIS A 87 -31.76 -7.19 -29.81
N GLY A 88 -31.37 -8.29 -30.48
CA GLY A 88 -30.02 -8.86 -30.45
C GLY A 88 -28.88 -7.92 -30.90
N SER A 89 -29.19 -6.78 -31.53
CA SER A 89 -28.22 -5.77 -31.99
C SER A 89 -28.50 -4.35 -31.45
N SER A 90 -29.40 -4.18 -30.48
CA SER A 90 -29.86 -2.86 -30.00
C SER A 90 -28.89 -2.15 -29.03
N VAL A 91 -27.70 -2.73 -28.79
CA VAL A 91 -26.63 -2.14 -27.97
C VAL A 91 -25.31 -2.23 -28.73
N ASP A 92 -24.56 -1.12 -28.74
CA ASP A 92 -23.22 -1.02 -29.34
C ASP A 92 -22.28 -2.12 -28.81
N ASP A 93 -21.58 -2.80 -29.72
CA ASP A 93 -20.70 -3.96 -29.47
C ASP A 93 -21.34 -5.22 -28.85
N MET A 94 -22.67 -5.35 -28.82
CA MET A 94 -23.33 -6.53 -28.27
C MET A 94 -23.07 -7.80 -29.08
N ILE A 95 -22.79 -8.91 -28.38
CA ILE A 95 -22.56 -10.24 -28.95
C ILE A 95 -23.58 -11.28 -28.49
N LYS A 96 -24.24 -11.08 -27.34
CA LYS A 96 -25.42 -11.86 -26.95
C LYS A 96 -26.32 -11.06 -26.01
N LEU A 97 -27.63 -11.14 -26.24
CA LEU A 97 -28.68 -10.70 -25.33
C LEU A 97 -29.28 -11.93 -24.62
N ARG A 98 -29.62 -11.77 -23.34
CA ARG A 98 -30.40 -12.73 -22.55
C ARG A 98 -31.38 -11.97 -21.66
N VAL A 99 -32.56 -12.55 -21.46
CA VAL A 99 -33.49 -12.16 -20.39
C VAL A 99 -33.65 -13.37 -19.46
N ILE A 100 -33.41 -13.15 -18.17
CA ILE A 100 -33.34 -14.21 -17.16
C ILE A 100 -34.39 -13.94 -16.09
N ARG A 101 -35.26 -14.92 -15.80
CA ARG A 101 -36.27 -14.82 -14.73
C ARG A 101 -35.60 -14.96 -13.35
N PRO A 102 -36.16 -14.35 -12.29
CA PRO A 102 -35.57 -14.39 -10.96
C PRO A 102 -35.41 -15.80 -10.42
N GLY A 103 -34.34 -16.03 -9.64
CA GLY A 103 -34.08 -17.34 -9.04
C GLY A 103 -33.45 -18.38 -9.98
N LEU A 104 -32.92 -17.98 -11.14
CA LEU A 104 -32.09 -18.86 -11.95
C LEU A 104 -30.74 -19.12 -11.24
N MET A 105 -30.57 -20.33 -10.69
CA MET A 105 -29.41 -20.68 -9.84
C MET A 105 -28.33 -21.52 -10.56
N HIS A 106 -28.46 -21.74 -11.87
CA HIS A 106 -27.62 -22.69 -12.62
C HIS A 106 -26.72 -22.03 -13.67
N VAL A 107 -25.50 -22.55 -13.79
CA VAL A 107 -24.51 -22.16 -14.80
C VAL A 107 -24.90 -22.75 -16.16
N ASP A 108 -25.06 -21.91 -17.17
CA ASP A 108 -25.35 -22.34 -18.54
C ASP A 108 -24.07 -22.33 -19.38
N ARG A 109 -23.62 -23.52 -19.79
CA ARG A 109 -22.46 -23.74 -20.65
C ARG A 109 -22.82 -24.06 -22.11
N THR A 110 -24.09 -24.09 -22.46
CA THR A 110 -24.58 -24.56 -23.77
C THR A 110 -24.48 -23.52 -24.89
N VAL A 111 -24.38 -22.24 -24.51
CA VAL A 111 -24.40 -21.07 -25.40
C VAL A 111 -23.23 -20.13 -25.11
N SER A 112 -22.64 -19.56 -26.17
CA SER A 112 -21.52 -18.61 -26.05
C SER A 112 -22.01 -17.15 -26.06
N PRO A 113 -21.44 -16.25 -25.22
CA PRO A 113 -20.57 -16.54 -24.09
C PRO A 113 -21.36 -17.21 -22.93
N PRO A 114 -20.83 -18.23 -22.24
CA PRO A 114 -21.57 -18.98 -21.23
C PRO A 114 -21.80 -18.20 -19.94
N LEU A 115 -22.88 -18.53 -19.23
CA LEU A 115 -23.30 -17.91 -17.98
C LEU A 115 -22.57 -18.55 -16.79
N GLY A 116 -21.33 -18.12 -16.55
CA GLY A 116 -20.54 -18.55 -15.39
C GLY A 116 -21.00 -17.93 -14.06
N TYR A 117 -20.42 -18.39 -12.94
CA TYR A 117 -20.77 -17.95 -11.59
C TYR A 117 -20.70 -16.42 -11.40
N ALA A 118 -19.72 -15.73 -11.99
CA ALA A 118 -19.62 -14.27 -11.94
C ALA A 118 -20.81 -13.57 -12.64
N GLY A 119 -21.36 -14.18 -13.69
CA GLY A 119 -22.59 -13.71 -14.35
C GLY A 119 -23.82 -13.89 -13.45
N LEU A 120 -23.96 -15.05 -12.81
CA LEU A 120 -25.02 -15.32 -11.83
C LEU A 120 -24.95 -14.36 -10.62
N GLU A 121 -23.74 -14.08 -10.13
CA GLU A 121 -23.55 -13.12 -9.04
C GLU A 121 -23.92 -11.68 -9.44
N LEU A 122 -23.58 -11.28 -10.67
CA LEU A 122 -23.93 -9.96 -11.22
C LEU A 122 -25.46 -9.81 -11.45
N ILE A 123 -26.15 -10.91 -11.82
CA ILE A 123 -27.61 -10.98 -11.87
C ILE A 123 -28.22 -10.81 -10.47
N ARG A 124 -27.80 -11.60 -9.48
CA ARG A 124 -28.27 -11.47 -8.08
C ARG A 124 -28.07 -10.05 -7.52
N LYS A 125 -26.94 -9.41 -7.85
CA LYS A 125 -26.67 -8.01 -7.48
C LYS A 125 -27.64 -7.02 -8.15
N ALA A 126 -28.03 -7.27 -9.40
CA ALA A 126 -29.04 -6.46 -10.11
C ALA A 126 -30.44 -6.59 -9.48
N GLU A 127 -30.86 -7.82 -9.18
CA GLU A 127 -32.13 -8.14 -8.52
C GLU A 127 -32.21 -7.48 -7.13
N ALA A 128 -31.22 -7.76 -6.25
CA ALA A 128 -31.22 -7.30 -4.87
C ALA A 128 -31.12 -5.78 -4.74
N SER A 129 -30.36 -5.11 -5.62
CA SER A 129 -30.20 -3.65 -5.57
C SER A 129 -31.23 -2.86 -6.39
N LYS A 130 -32.07 -3.55 -7.17
CA LYS A 130 -33.05 -2.98 -8.13
C LYS A 130 -32.44 -1.93 -9.09
N LYS A 131 -31.17 -2.10 -9.48
CA LYS A 131 -30.37 -1.11 -10.23
C LYS A 131 -29.50 -1.74 -11.32
N THR A 132 -29.30 -1.01 -12.43
CA THR A 132 -28.33 -1.37 -13.48
C THR A 132 -26.91 -1.43 -12.92
N GLN A 133 -26.25 -2.57 -13.02
CA GLN A 133 -24.94 -2.81 -12.43
C GLN A 133 -23.81 -2.07 -13.17
N MET A 134 -22.62 -2.09 -12.59
CA MET A 134 -21.40 -1.71 -13.30
C MET A 134 -20.99 -2.84 -14.26
N PRO A 135 -20.45 -2.52 -15.46
CA PRO A 135 -19.89 -3.51 -16.36
C PRO A 135 -18.75 -4.29 -15.71
N GLU A 136 -18.74 -5.61 -15.90
CA GLU A 136 -17.66 -6.50 -15.49
C GLU A 136 -17.14 -7.29 -16.69
N VAL A 137 -15.82 -7.44 -16.81
CA VAL A 137 -15.21 -8.30 -17.83
C VAL A 137 -15.08 -9.71 -17.28
N HIS A 138 -15.65 -10.70 -17.97
CA HIS A 138 -15.65 -12.11 -17.60
C HIS A 138 -14.88 -12.94 -18.65
N MET A 139 -14.31 -14.08 -18.22
CA MET A 139 -13.69 -15.11 -19.08
C MET A 139 -12.53 -14.65 -19.99
N MET A 140 -11.84 -13.56 -19.61
CA MET A 140 -10.59 -13.13 -20.24
C MET A 140 -9.54 -14.25 -20.24
N GLY A 141 -8.84 -14.41 -21.37
CA GLY A 141 -7.94 -15.54 -21.62
C GLY A 141 -8.57 -16.66 -22.48
N SER A 142 -9.87 -16.60 -22.72
CA SER A 142 -10.59 -17.52 -23.62
C SER A 142 -11.34 -16.78 -24.74
N ASP A 143 -11.85 -17.54 -25.72
CA ASP A 143 -12.74 -17.01 -26.77
C ASP A 143 -14.12 -16.60 -26.23
N ALA A 144 -14.49 -17.04 -25.02
CA ALA A 144 -15.68 -16.62 -24.30
C ALA A 144 -15.53 -15.24 -23.59
N ARG A 145 -14.41 -14.53 -23.79
CA ARG A 145 -14.18 -13.20 -23.21
C ARG A 145 -15.32 -12.24 -23.55
N HIS A 146 -15.94 -11.62 -22.56
CA HIS A 146 -16.99 -10.64 -22.78
C HIS A 146 -17.08 -9.63 -21.63
N ILE A 147 -17.79 -8.53 -21.88
CA ILE A 147 -18.18 -7.57 -20.86
C ILE A 147 -19.67 -7.82 -20.55
N ALA A 148 -19.98 -8.23 -19.33
CA ALA A 148 -21.35 -8.38 -18.86
C ALA A 148 -21.89 -7.03 -18.36
N VAL A 149 -23.05 -6.62 -18.87
CA VAL A 149 -23.81 -5.45 -18.42
C VAL A 149 -25.23 -5.90 -18.10
N VAL A 150 -25.71 -5.55 -16.90
CA VAL A 150 -26.90 -6.17 -16.31
C VAL A 150 -27.86 -5.12 -15.76
N ALA A 151 -29.15 -5.22 -16.11
CA ALA A 151 -30.22 -4.33 -15.64
C ALA A 151 -31.47 -5.14 -15.26
N PRO A 152 -32.11 -4.90 -14.10
CA PRO A 152 -33.35 -5.57 -13.73
C PRO A 152 -34.55 -4.98 -14.49
N VAL A 153 -35.46 -5.86 -14.90
CA VAL A 153 -36.75 -5.51 -15.51
C VAL A 153 -37.76 -5.34 -14.39
N MET A 154 -38.26 -4.13 -14.19
CA MET A 154 -39.08 -3.77 -13.04
C MET A 154 -40.55 -3.56 -13.43
N ASP A 155 -41.46 -4.13 -12.63
CA ASP A 155 -42.90 -3.86 -12.67
C ASP A 155 -43.32 -3.27 -11.33
N VAL A 156 -43.52 -1.94 -11.34
CA VAL A 156 -43.68 -1.06 -10.17
C VAL A 156 -42.50 -1.18 -9.18
N GLU A 157 -42.54 -2.15 -8.26
CA GLU A 157 -41.46 -2.44 -7.31
C GLU A 157 -40.91 -3.88 -7.41
N THR A 158 -41.51 -4.74 -8.22
CA THR A 158 -41.13 -6.15 -8.37
C THR A 158 -40.16 -6.34 -9.53
N SER A 159 -39.15 -7.20 -9.37
CA SER A 159 -38.23 -7.56 -10.47
C SER A 159 -38.83 -8.75 -11.22
N LEU A 160 -39.32 -8.53 -12.45
CA LEU A 160 -39.91 -9.60 -13.27
C LEU A 160 -38.86 -10.48 -13.94
N ALA A 161 -37.71 -9.89 -14.26
CA ALA A 161 -36.58 -10.53 -14.93
C ALA A 161 -35.33 -9.64 -14.81
N VAL A 162 -34.25 -10.06 -15.44
CA VAL A 162 -33.00 -9.32 -15.60
C VAL A 162 -32.54 -9.41 -17.06
N VAL A 163 -32.27 -8.26 -17.68
CA VAL A 163 -31.56 -8.17 -18.96
C VAL A 163 -30.07 -8.33 -18.69
N LEU A 164 -29.45 -9.35 -19.28
CA LEU A 164 -28.00 -9.53 -19.37
C LEU A 164 -27.59 -9.31 -20.83
N SER A 165 -26.77 -8.28 -21.03
CA SER A 165 -26.09 -7.99 -22.30
C SER A 165 -24.62 -8.39 -22.18
N SER A 166 -24.17 -9.30 -23.04
CA SER A 166 -22.76 -9.63 -23.22
C SER A 166 -22.23 -8.80 -24.40
N LEU A 167 -21.20 -7.99 -24.16
CA LEU A 167 -20.56 -7.09 -25.13
C LEU A 167 -19.12 -7.53 -25.46
N ASN A 168 -18.62 -7.17 -26.63
CA ASN A 168 -17.29 -7.52 -27.09
C ASN A 168 -16.18 -6.75 -26.34
N VAL A 169 -15.23 -7.46 -25.71
CA VAL A 169 -14.09 -6.84 -25.01
C VAL A 169 -13.18 -6.05 -25.96
N ASP A 170 -13.05 -6.50 -27.20
CA ASP A 170 -12.17 -5.88 -28.18
C ASP A 170 -12.58 -4.42 -28.48
N ALA A 171 -13.84 -4.05 -28.22
CA ALA A 171 -14.34 -2.69 -28.32
C ALA A 171 -13.73 -1.73 -27.28
N ILE A 172 -13.66 -2.14 -26.00
CA ILE A 172 -13.01 -1.30 -24.98
C ILE A 172 -11.50 -1.30 -25.16
N GLN A 173 -10.91 -2.41 -25.64
CA GLN A 173 -9.49 -2.46 -25.98
C GLN A 173 -9.13 -1.50 -27.13
N LYS A 174 -9.92 -1.47 -28.21
CA LYS A 174 -9.77 -0.51 -29.32
C LYS A 174 -9.92 0.93 -28.83
N THR A 175 -10.93 1.20 -28.01
CA THR A 175 -11.18 2.54 -27.44
C THR A 175 -10.01 2.99 -26.56
N PHE A 176 -9.47 2.10 -25.70
CA PHE A 176 -8.30 2.38 -24.85
C PHE A 176 -7.03 2.64 -25.66
N LYS A 177 -6.72 1.79 -26.64
CA LYS A 177 -5.57 1.97 -27.54
C LYS A 177 -5.68 3.25 -28.37
N SER A 178 -6.87 3.60 -28.84
CA SER A 178 -7.12 4.84 -29.60
C SER A 178 -7.07 6.10 -28.74
N ALA A 179 -7.47 6.03 -27.46
CA ALA A 179 -7.39 7.16 -26.53
C ALA A 179 -5.95 7.42 -26.03
N LEU A 180 -5.02 6.49 -26.28
CA LEU A 180 -3.62 6.51 -25.89
C LEU A 180 -2.69 6.21 -27.09
N SER A 181 -3.14 6.56 -28.30
CA SER A 181 -2.39 6.30 -29.53
C SER A 181 -1.18 7.22 -29.63
N GLY A 182 0.01 6.63 -29.75
CA GLY A 182 1.27 7.37 -29.83
C GLY A 182 1.93 7.68 -28.48
N GLU A 183 1.31 7.30 -27.36
CA GLU A 183 1.92 7.43 -26.02
C GLU A 183 3.25 6.68 -25.92
N GLN A 184 4.31 7.34 -25.46
CA GLN A 184 5.66 6.78 -25.29
C GLN A 184 6.20 6.90 -23.87
N ASP A 185 5.68 7.82 -23.05
CA ASP A 185 6.34 8.21 -21.80
C ASP A 185 6.07 7.22 -20.66
N GLY A 186 5.19 6.24 -20.88
CA GLY A 186 4.86 5.19 -19.93
C GLY A 186 4.28 3.94 -20.57
N TRP A 187 4.13 2.91 -19.74
CA TRP A 187 3.42 1.67 -20.05
C TRP A 187 2.12 1.63 -19.24
N LEU A 188 1.00 1.48 -19.94
CA LEU A 188 -0.33 1.72 -19.42
C LEU A 188 -1.18 0.44 -19.48
N LEU A 189 -1.74 0.04 -18.35
CA LEU A 189 -2.53 -1.20 -18.22
C LEU A 189 -3.95 -0.91 -17.73
N LEU A 190 -4.95 -1.18 -18.56
CA LEU A 190 -6.36 -1.20 -18.13
C LEU A 190 -6.64 -2.53 -17.41
N LYS A 191 -7.03 -2.46 -16.13
CA LYS A 191 -7.25 -3.63 -15.26
C LYS A 191 -8.61 -3.62 -14.56
N GLN A 192 -9.12 -4.81 -14.25
CA GLN A 192 -10.24 -5.05 -13.32
C GLN A 192 -9.72 -5.91 -12.16
N GLY A 193 -9.50 -5.30 -10.99
CA GLY A 193 -8.72 -5.97 -9.93
C GLY A 193 -7.31 -6.34 -10.45
N GLY A 194 -6.94 -7.62 -10.34
CA GLY A 194 -5.72 -8.15 -10.95
C GLY A 194 -5.79 -8.35 -12.48
N LEU A 195 -6.99 -8.53 -13.04
CA LEU A 195 -7.20 -8.96 -14.43
C LEU A 195 -6.83 -7.87 -15.45
N ARG A 196 -5.95 -8.18 -16.41
CA ARG A 196 -5.54 -7.25 -17.48
C ARG A 196 -6.53 -7.27 -18.65
N ILE A 197 -7.26 -6.17 -18.84
CA ILE A 197 -8.19 -5.98 -19.98
C ILE A 197 -7.42 -5.55 -21.24
N ALA A 198 -6.52 -4.58 -21.11
CA ALA A 198 -5.78 -3.99 -22.24
C ALA A 198 -4.41 -3.42 -21.82
N SER A 199 -3.55 -3.18 -22.80
CA SER A 199 -2.25 -2.51 -22.63
C SER A 199 -1.94 -1.54 -23.79
N SER A 200 -1.26 -0.44 -23.49
CA SER A 200 -0.79 0.58 -24.44
C SER A 200 0.50 1.25 -23.91
N GLY A 201 1.16 2.06 -24.74
CA GLY A 201 2.39 2.77 -24.38
C GLY A 201 3.69 2.02 -24.73
N ALA A 202 4.84 2.55 -24.30
CA ALA A 202 6.16 2.03 -24.68
C ALA A 202 6.56 0.78 -23.86
N PRO A 203 6.93 -0.34 -24.51
CA PRO A 203 7.36 -1.57 -23.82
C PRO A 203 8.57 -1.39 -22.89
N SER A 204 9.46 -0.43 -23.18
CA SER A 204 10.59 -0.06 -22.32
C SER A 204 10.17 0.35 -20.90
N HIS A 205 8.93 0.79 -20.68
CA HIS A 205 8.42 1.23 -19.38
C HIS A 205 7.73 0.09 -18.60
N GLN A 206 7.68 -1.14 -19.14
CA GLN A 206 7.07 -2.31 -18.48
C GLN A 206 7.72 -2.69 -17.14
N SER A 207 9.04 -2.55 -17.02
CA SER A 207 9.76 -2.74 -15.75
C SER A 207 9.93 -1.44 -14.95
N GLY A 208 9.11 -0.43 -15.26
CA GLY A 208 9.10 0.86 -14.55
C GLY A 208 8.38 0.78 -13.21
N LEU A 209 8.58 1.82 -12.40
CA LEU A 209 7.87 2.03 -11.14
C LEU A 209 6.38 2.26 -11.41
N ASP A 210 5.51 1.70 -10.58
CA ASP A 210 4.08 1.99 -10.61
C ASP A 210 3.83 3.37 -9.99
N LEU A 211 3.55 4.38 -10.83
CA LEU A 211 3.39 5.77 -10.39
C LEU A 211 2.00 6.07 -9.82
N ALA A 212 0.95 5.56 -10.47
CA ALA A 212 -0.43 5.87 -10.13
C ALA A 212 -1.41 4.86 -10.73
N ALA A 213 -2.64 4.88 -10.22
CA ALA A 213 -3.79 4.24 -10.85
C ALA A 213 -4.93 5.26 -11.02
N VAL A 214 -5.49 5.35 -12.23
CA VAL A 214 -6.61 6.23 -12.58
C VAL A 214 -7.87 5.39 -12.75
N GLN A 215 -8.96 5.73 -12.05
CA GLN A 215 -10.22 4.99 -12.14
C GLN A 215 -11.03 5.37 -13.40
N VAL A 216 -11.68 4.38 -14.03
CA VAL A 216 -12.69 4.59 -15.08
C VAL A 216 -14.07 4.69 -14.42
N VAL A 217 -14.68 5.87 -14.51
CA VAL A 217 -15.93 6.21 -13.80
C VAL A 217 -17.09 5.35 -14.28
N GLY A 218 -17.85 4.79 -13.32
CA GLY A 218 -18.95 3.87 -13.61
C GLY A 218 -18.55 2.40 -13.78
N THR A 219 -17.28 2.05 -13.48
CA THR A 219 -16.77 0.68 -13.45
C THR A 219 -15.87 0.44 -12.22
N ARG A 220 -15.48 -0.82 -11.99
CA ARG A 220 -14.35 -1.18 -11.11
C ARG A 220 -12.99 -1.17 -11.84
N TRP A 221 -12.89 -0.58 -13.03
CA TRP A 221 -11.66 -0.61 -13.83
C TRP A 221 -10.73 0.54 -13.47
N ARG A 222 -9.42 0.27 -13.55
CA ARG A 222 -8.37 1.28 -13.37
C ARG A 222 -7.28 1.15 -14.42
N ILE A 223 -6.72 2.27 -14.87
CA ILE A 223 -5.53 2.34 -15.70
C ILE A 223 -4.33 2.51 -14.76
N THR A 224 -3.47 1.50 -14.62
CA THR A 224 -2.22 1.62 -13.86
C THR A 224 -1.10 2.13 -14.76
N ILE A 225 -0.33 3.10 -14.26
CA ILE A 225 0.75 3.80 -14.98
C ILE A 225 2.10 3.27 -14.49
N LYS A 226 2.91 2.72 -15.39
CA LYS A 226 4.33 2.43 -15.14
C LYS A 226 5.23 3.36 -15.96
N GLN A 227 6.29 3.87 -15.34
CA GLN A 227 7.30 4.71 -16.01
C GLN A 227 8.70 4.35 -15.49
N ARG A 228 9.70 4.35 -16.38
CA ARG A 228 11.10 4.41 -15.96
C ARG A 228 11.48 5.88 -15.78
N PRO A 229 12.15 6.28 -14.69
CA PRO A 229 12.64 7.64 -14.53
C PRO A 229 13.57 8.04 -15.67
N VAL A 230 13.51 9.30 -16.09
CA VAL A 230 14.39 9.89 -17.08
C VAL A 230 15.79 10.07 -16.49
N THR A 231 16.71 9.22 -16.91
CA THR A 231 18.14 9.30 -16.58
C THR A 231 18.89 10.06 -17.68
N THR A 232 18.74 11.40 -17.77
CA THR A 232 19.58 12.17 -18.68
C THR A 232 21.05 12.09 -18.25
N ALA A 233 21.95 11.79 -19.18
CA ALA A 233 23.37 12.06 -18.97
C ALA A 233 23.63 13.59 -19.00
N LEU A 234 24.65 14.07 -18.27
CA LEU A 234 25.08 15.46 -18.37
C LEU A 234 25.58 15.75 -19.79
N THR A 235 24.86 16.59 -20.53
CA THR A 235 25.37 17.16 -21.77
C THR A 235 26.54 18.10 -21.47
N ARG A 236 27.49 18.22 -22.41
CA ARG A 236 28.66 19.11 -22.26
C ARG A 236 28.27 20.55 -21.94
N SER A 237 27.15 21.04 -22.47
CA SER A 237 26.60 22.37 -22.15
C SER A 237 26.10 22.49 -20.72
N LYS A 238 25.29 21.53 -20.22
CA LYS A 238 24.86 21.49 -18.81
C LYS A 238 26.07 21.41 -17.88
N LEU A 239 27.04 20.54 -18.17
CA LEU A 239 28.27 20.40 -17.37
C LEU A 239 29.06 21.73 -17.28
N MET A 240 29.27 22.42 -18.41
CA MET A 240 29.95 23.72 -18.41
C MET A 240 29.18 24.78 -17.64
N ALA A 241 27.85 24.81 -17.72
CA ALA A 241 27.01 25.73 -16.93
C ALA A 241 27.17 25.48 -15.41
N TYR A 242 27.18 24.22 -14.98
CA TYR A 242 27.44 23.86 -13.58
C TYR A 242 28.85 24.23 -13.11
N VAL A 243 29.87 24.09 -13.96
CA VAL A 243 31.24 24.53 -13.66
C VAL A 243 31.32 26.06 -13.53
N VAL A 244 30.70 26.81 -14.45
CA VAL A 244 30.67 28.29 -14.39
C VAL A 244 29.92 28.79 -13.16
N ALA A 245 28.75 28.23 -12.86
CA ALA A 245 27.99 28.56 -11.64
C ALA A 245 28.79 28.25 -10.37
N SER A 246 29.51 27.12 -10.33
CA SER A 246 30.42 26.76 -9.23
C SER A 246 31.54 27.78 -9.07
N LEU A 247 32.20 28.18 -10.16
CA LEU A 247 33.29 29.19 -10.13
C LEU A 247 32.79 30.56 -9.63
N ILE A 248 31.59 30.99 -10.05
CA ILE A 248 30.95 32.22 -9.56
C ILE A 248 30.65 32.11 -8.06
N GLY A 249 30.10 30.98 -7.59
CA GLY A 249 29.85 30.73 -6.17
C GLY A 249 31.13 30.76 -5.32
N ILE A 250 32.21 30.16 -5.82
CA ILE A 250 33.54 30.18 -5.19
C ILE A 250 34.11 31.61 -5.13
N LEU A 251 33.96 32.40 -6.21
CA LEU A 251 34.39 33.80 -6.25
C LEU A 251 33.64 34.65 -5.20
N LEU A 252 32.31 34.51 -5.15
CA LEU A 252 31.45 35.22 -4.19
C LEU A 252 31.77 34.82 -2.74
N LEU A 253 32.01 33.53 -2.47
CA LEU A 253 32.43 33.04 -1.16
C LEU A 253 33.81 33.60 -0.78
N GLY A 254 34.75 33.66 -1.72
CA GLY A 254 36.07 34.28 -1.52
C GLY A 254 36.00 35.77 -1.20
N VAL A 255 35.11 36.52 -1.88
CA VAL A 255 34.83 37.92 -1.58
C VAL A 255 34.19 38.08 -0.20
N LEU A 256 33.20 37.23 0.14
CA LEU A 256 32.53 37.24 1.44
C LEU A 256 33.53 36.98 2.59
N VAL A 257 34.39 35.96 2.44
CA VAL A 257 35.46 35.65 3.40
C VAL A 257 36.49 36.79 3.48
N SER A 258 36.86 37.42 2.35
CA SER A 258 37.75 38.59 2.34
C SER A 258 37.15 39.79 3.08
N ILE A 259 35.84 40.02 2.98
CA ILE A 259 35.11 41.05 3.72
C ILE A 259 35.00 40.68 5.20
N LEU A 260 34.81 39.40 5.53
CA LEU A 260 34.70 38.94 6.92
C LEU A 260 36.05 38.93 7.65
N MET A 261 37.17 38.63 7.00
CA MET A 261 38.49 38.61 7.67
C MET A 261 39.13 40.00 7.82
N ASP A 262 38.62 41.03 7.14
CA ASP A 262 39.18 42.38 7.09
C ASP A 262 38.30 43.38 7.86
N GLN A 263 38.79 43.86 9.01
CA GLN A 263 38.01 44.75 9.89
C GLN A 263 37.67 46.10 9.25
N ASP A 264 38.48 46.61 8.32
CA ASP A 264 38.21 47.89 7.67
C ASP A 264 37.29 47.75 6.46
N LYS A 265 37.30 46.61 5.76
CA LYS A 265 36.21 46.27 4.82
C LYS A 265 34.88 46.11 5.53
N ARG A 266 34.82 45.47 6.71
CA ARG A 266 33.58 45.42 7.52
C ARG A 266 33.04 46.84 7.81
N LYS A 267 33.91 47.78 8.23
CA LYS A 267 33.53 49.19 8.48
C LYS A 267 33.09 49.93 7.20
N LYS A 268 33.80 49.74 6.08
CA LYS A 268 33.46 50.35 4.78
C LYS A 268 32.14 49.84 4.21
N LEU A 269 31.84 48.54 4.36
CA LEU A 269 30.56 47.97 3.94
C LEU A 269 29.41 48.46 4.84
N GLY A 270 29.60 48.43 6.16
CA GLY A 270 28.61 48.92 7.13
C GLY A 270 28.27 50.41 6.96
N THR A 271 29.26 51.25 6.67
CA THR A 271 29.03 52.68 6.37
C THR A 271 28.37 52.90 5.00
N SER A 272 28.67 52.07 3.99
CA SER A 272 28.01 52.11 2.68
C SER A 272 26.55 51.68 2.72
N ILE A 273 26.23 50.61 3.48
CA ILE A 273 24.86 50.17 3.73
C ILE A 273 24.10 51.24 4.52
N LYS A 274 24.68 51.80 5.60
CA LYS A 274 24.08 52.94 6.31
C LYS A 274 23.85 54.15 5.41
N LYS A 275 24.77 54.48 4.48
CA LYS A 275 24.56 55.53 3.47
C LYS A 275 23.40 55.22 2.52
N ARG A 276 23.28 53.98 2.01
CA ARG A 276 22.15 53.60 1.13
C ARG A 276 20.80 53.63 1.87
N ILE A 277 20.74 53.14 3.11
CA ILE A 277 19.54 53.20 3.96
C ILE A 277 19.17 54.66 4.29
N ALA A 278 20.16 55.50 4.61
CA ALA A 278 19.94 56.93 4.85
C ALA A 278 19.46 57.66 3.58
N LYS A 279 20.00 57.34 2.40
CA LYS A 279 19.55 57.93 1.12
C LYS A 279 18.11 57.50 0.79
N LYS A 280 17.74 56.23 1.02
CA LYS A 280 16.37 55.71 0.86
C LYS A 280 15.37 56.23 1.92
N LYS A 281 15.84 56.91 2.98
CA LYS A 281 15.01 57.57 4.00
C LYS A 281 14.90 59.09 3.83
N LYS A 282 15.41 59.68 2.73
CA LYS A 282 15.54 61.15 2.60
C LYS A 282 15.16 61.73 1.23
N GLY A 283 14.32 61.04 0.47
CA GLY A 283 13.76 61.49 -0.79
C GLY A 283 12.75 60.48 -1.32
N GLU A 284 11.62 60.97 -1.80
CA GLU A 284 10.51 60.21 -2.38
C GLU A 284 10.34 60.64 -3.85
N SER A 285 9.71 59.80 -4.67
CA SER A 285 9.29 60.01 -6.07
C SER A 285 10.13 60.93 -6.97
N ASP A 286 10.78 60.35 -7.97
CA ASP A 286 10.51 60.77 -9.36
C ASP A 286 10.78 59.62 -10.35
N ALA A 287 10.49 59.86 -11.63
CA ALA A 287 10.15 58.83 -12.62
C ALA A 287 11.32 57.99 -13.21
N ILE A 288 10.93 57.06 -14.10
CA ILE A 288 11.77 56.11 -14.82
C ILE A 288 12.65 56.82 -15.87
N GLU A 289 13.91 56.42 -15.98
CA GLU A 289 14.70 56.59 -17.21
C GLU A 289 15.69 55.41 -17.35
N GLU A 290 16.01 55.03 -18.59
CA GLU A 290 16.80 53.84 -18.93
C GLU A 290 18.31 54.11 -18.87
N VAL A 291 19.13 53.10 -18.51
CA VAL A 291 20.59 53.13 -18.71
C VAL A 291 21.11 51.75 -19.12
N GLU A 292 21.94 51.74 -20.17
CA GLU A 292 22.56 50.58 -20.82
C GLU A 292 23.65 49.86 -19.98
N PRO A 293 24.06 48.63 -20.37
CA PRO A 293 25.08 47.87 -19.64
C PRO A 293 26.50 48.41 -19.85
N LEU A 294 27.27 48.50 -18.76
CA LEU A 294 28.71 48.80 -18.76
C LEU A 294 29.55 47.52 -18.65
N PHE A 295 29.95 46.97 -19.79
CA PHE A 295 30.99 45.96 -19.92
C PHE A 295 31.81 46.22 -21.20
N ASP A 296 32.95 46.89 -21.05
CA ASP A 296 33.97 46.95 -22.11
C ASP A 296 34.79 45.65 -22.13
N GLU A 297 34.98 45.07 -23.31
CA GLU A 297 35.98 44.02 -23.57
C GLU A 297 37.30 44.65 -24.02
N GLU A 298 38.42 44.37 -23.34
CA GLU A 298 39.73 44.26 -24.01
C GLU A 298 40.83 43.64 -23.13
N ALA A 299 41.99 43.37 -23.76
CA ALA A 299 43.28 43.04 -23.14
C ALA A 299 43.43 41.69 -22.38
N PHE A 300 43.11 40.57 -23.06
CA PHE A 300 43.90 39.35 -22.89
C PHE A 300 45.21 39.44 -23.72
N SER A 301 46.32 38.90 -23.23
CA SER A 301 47.52 38.66 -24.06
C SER A 301 48.23 37.35 -23.68
N GLU A 302 48.64 36.59 -24.70
CA GLU A 302 49.16 35.23 -24.54
C GLU A 302 50.68 35.21 -24.28
N GLN A 303 51.13 35.10 -23.02
CA GLN A 303 52.58 34.92 -22.77
C GLN A 303 53.00 34.29 -21.42
N ALA A 304 52.45 33.12 -21.03
CA ALA A 304 52.90 32.43 -19.80
C ALA A 304 52.81 30.89 -19.74
N ILE A 305 52.61 30.15 -20.85
CA ILE A 305 52.36 28.69 -20.77
C ILE A 305 53.64 27.81 -20.76
N ALA A 306 54.78 28.29 -21.27
CA ALA A 306 55.98 27.48 -21.48
C ALA A 306 57.18 27.88 -20.58
N LYS A 307 57.18 27.50 -19.29
CA LYS A 307 58.42 27.56 -18.45
C LYS A 307 58.48 26.76 -17.13
N VAL A 308 57.47 25.97 -16.77
CA VAL A 308 57.40 25.32 -15.42
C VAL A 308 57.67 23.79 -15.44
N VAL A 309 57.95 23.21 -16.61
CA VAL A 309 58.44 21.82 -16.72
C VAL A 309 59.94 21.81 -16.97
N MET A 310 60.75 21.71 -15.90
CA MET A 310 62.02 20.95 -15.79
C MET A 310 62.83 21.29 -14.52
N ALA A 311 63.77 20.40 -14.19
CA ALA A 311 64.91 20.54 -13.26
C ALA A 311 64.68 20.46 -11.73
N ASN A 312 64.95 19.25 -11.19
CA ASN A 312 65.85 18.91 -10.07
C ASN A 312 65.74 19.69 -8.73
N MET A 313 65.46 19.04 -7.59
CA MET A 313 66.40 18.24 -6.77
C MET A 313 67.68 18.97 -6.34
N GLU A 314 67.89 19.17 -5.03
CA GLU A 314 69.04 18.61 -4.29
C GLU A 314 68.93 18.72 -2.74
N LYS A 315 69.27 17.60 -2.06
CA LYS A 315 69.98 17.41 -0.76
C LYS A 315 69.57 18.14 0.55
N GLY A 316 69.54 17.35 1.65
CA GLY A 316 69.59 17.81 3.06
C GLY A 316 71.05 17.99 3.57
N PRO A 317 71.45 17.66 4.83
CA PRO A 317 70.94 16.50 5.64
C PRO A 317 71.02 16.59 7.21
N LYS A 318 70.57 15.51 7.91
CA LYS A 318 70.97 15.04 9.29
C LYS A 318 70.60 15.96 10.49
N GLN A 319 70.52 15.55 11.78
CA GLN A 319 70.54 14.29 12.59
C GLN A 319 69.93 14.67 13.98
N MET A 320 69.53 13.86 14.99
CA MET A 320 69.41 12.41 15.35
C MET A 320 68.30 12.35 16.50
N ALA A 321 67.95 11.33 17.30
CA ALA A 321 68.35 9.94 17.60
C ALA A 321 67.14 9.15 18.22
N ASN A 322 67.37 8.03 18.93
CA ASN A 322 66.36 7.14 19.53
C ASN A 322 66.36 7.14 21.08
N MET A 323 65.29 6.61 21.70
CA MET A 323 65.37 5.48 22.66
C MET A 323 63.98 4.81 22.86
N GLU A 324 63.96 3.60 23.41
CA GLU A 324 62.87 2.62 23.26
C GLU A 324 62.15 2.24 24.58
N LYS A 325 60.87 1.81 24.48
CA LYS A 325 60.30 0.54 25.03
C LYS A 325 58.76 0.50 24.88
N GLY A 326 58.18 -0.71 24.85
CA GLY A 326 56.73 -1.00 24.92
C GLY A 326 56.51 -2.33 25.68
N PRO A 327 55.47 -3.15 25.39
CA PRO A 327 54.19 -2.86 24.71
C PRO A 327 52.95 -3.57 25.37
N LYS A 328 51.77 -3.49 24.72
CA LYS A 328 50.50 -4.26 24.94
C LYS A 328 49.63 -3.91 26.17
N GLN A 329 48.37 -4.37 26.26
CA GLN A 329 47.18 -4.22 25.38
C GLN A 329 45.93 -4.86 26.06
N MET A 330 44.81 -4.13 26.11
CA MET A 330 43.38 -4.53 26.11
C MET A 330 42.81 -5.68 27.00
N ALA A 331 41.68 -5.34 27.68
CA ALA A 331 40.49 -6.15 28.00
C ALA A 331 40.63 -7.37 28.95
N ASN A 332 39.75 -7.59 29.94
CA ASN A 332 38.33 -7.89 29.68
C ASN A 332 37.34 -7.64 30.86
N MET A 333 36.08 -8.01 30.63
CA MET A 333 34.82 -7.78 31.37
C MET A 333 34.70 -8.17 32.87
N GLU A 334 33.73 -7.47 33.50
CA GLU A 334 32.77 -7.90 34.54
C GLU A 334 33.19 -8.41 35.94
N LYS A 335 32.63 -7.74 36.98
CA LYS A 335 32.12 -8.43 38.18
C LYS A 335 31.04 -7.64 38.94
N GLY A 336 29.79 -8.13 38.83
CA GLY A 336 28.69 -8.10 39.81
C GLY A 336 28.47 -6.92 40.78
N LEU A 337 27.51 -6.06 40.42
CA LEU A 337 26.26 -5.74 41.15
C LEU A 337 26.19 -5.68 42.71
N LYS A 338 25.37 -4.71 43.17
CA LYS A 338 24.91 -4.40 44.55
C LYS A 338 25.90 -3.54 45.38
N GLN A 339 25.47 -2.58 46.22
CA GLN A 339 24.11 -2.21 46.69
C GLN A 339 24.01 -0.73 47.14
N MET A 340 22.76 -0.25 47.36
CA MET A 340 22.35 0.99 48.04
C MET A 340 22.55 2.33 47.30
N ALA A 341 21.79 3.41 47.58
CA ALA A 341 20.33 3.61 47.77
C ALA A 341 20.08 5.10 48.13
N ASN A 342 19.13 5.76 47.43
CA ASN A 342 18.65 7.15 47.63
C ASN A 342 19.68 8.30 47.53
N PRO A 343 19.32 9.37 46.80
CA PRO A 343 19.10 10.69 47.43
C PRO A 343 17.71 11.27 47.09
N ILE A 344 16.96 11.80 48.05
CA ILE A 344 16.79 13.25 48.39
C ILE A 344 15.77 13.98 47.47
N PHE A 345 14.84 14.72 48.10
CA PHE A 345 13.72 15.46 47.48
C PHE A 345 14.06 16.90 47.04
N MET A 346 13.13 17.50 46.26
CA MET A 346 13.05 18.90 45.79
C MET A 346 13.94 19.21 44.57
N LYS A 347 13.45 19.92 43.55
CA LYS A 347 12.38 20.96 43.56
C LYS A 347 11.26 20.79 42.52
N ASP A 348 10.21 21.55 42.78
CA ASP A 348 9.13 21.93 41.86
C ASP A 348 9.58 23.15 41.03
N ASP A 349 9.77 22.95 39.72
CA ASP A 349 10.01 23.97 38.71
C ASP A 349 9.20 23.56 37.46
N GLY A 350 8.24 24.39 37.06
CA GLY A 350 7.20 23.99 36.09
C GLY A 350 7.72 23.73 34.68
N ILE A 351 7.73 22.45 34.29
CA ILE A 351 7.77 22.01 32.89
C ILE A 351 6.37 21.48 32.56
N GLU A 352 5.74 22.02 31.52
CA GLU A 352 4.58 21.37 30.89
C GLU A 352 5.08 20.10 30.22
N VAL A 353 4.95 18.97 30.94
CA VAL A 353 5.24 17.65 30.38
C VAL A 353 4.08 17.29 29.45
N GLU A 354 4.25 17.54 28.16
CA GLU A 354 3.48 16.84 27.14
C GLU A 354 3.63 15.33 27.40
N ALA A 355 2.54 14.67 27.75
CA ALA A 355 2.54 13.24 28.05
C ALA A 355 2.81 12.47 26.76
N GLN A 356 4.09 12.12 26.51
CA GLN A 356 4.45 11.25 25.39
C GLN A 356 3.81 9.88 25.60
N THR A 357 2.71 9.63 24.90
CA THR A 357 2.08 8.32 24.83
C THR A 357 3.05 7.33 24.17
N ASP A 358 3.29 6.19 24.82
CA ASP A 358 4.10 5.04 24.34
C ASP A 358 3.56 4.36 23.06
N VAL A 359 2.60 4.99 22.36
CA VAL A 359 1.90 4.44 21.19
C VAL A 359 1.95 5.44 20.04
N PRO A 360 2.74 5.20 18.98
CA PRO A 360 2.84 6.14 17.86
C PRO A 360 1.59 6.09 16.98
N GLN A 361 1.01 7.24 16.61
CA GLN A 361 -0.19 7.30 15.75
C GLN A 361 -0.03 6.50 14.44
N SER A 362 1.19 6.39 13.91
CA SER A 362 1.49 5.69 12.65
C SER A 362 1.17 4.19 12.62
N ILE A 363 0.98 3.53 13.77
CA ILE A 363 0.51 2.13 13.80
C ILE A 363 -1.01 2.00 13.65
N PHE A 364 -1.79 3.08 13.83
CA PHE A 364 -3.24 3.08 13.65
C PHE A 364 -3.57 3.31 12.18
N ARG A 365 -3.94 2.25 11.45
CA ARG A 365 -4.18 2.29 10.00
C ARG A 365 -5.66 2.37 9.66
N ALA A 366 -5.99 2.23 8.38
CA ALA A 366 -7.37 2.35 7.89
C ALA A 366 -8.27 1.15 8.22
N TYR A 367 -7.69 -0.03 8.52
CA TYR A 367 -8.44 -1.28 8.74
C TYR A 367 -7.94 -2.13 9.92
N ASP A 368 -6.74 -1.82 10.45
CA ASP A 368 -6.08 -2.54 11.52
C ASP A 368 -5.14 -1.61 12.31
N ILE A 369 -4.64 -2.11 13.44
CA ILE A 369 -3.44 -1.57 14.09
C ILE A 369 -2.26 -2.48 13.68
N ARG A 370 -1.10 -1.91 13.31
CA ARG A 370 -0.02 -2.64 12.63
C ARG A 370 1.35 -1.96 12.78
N GLY A 371 2.25 -2.59 13.54
CA GLY A 371 3.59 -2.08 13.83
C GLY A 371 4.68 -3.16 13.89
N ILE A 372 5.93 -2.72 13.98
CA ILE A 372 7.10 -3.57 14.28
C ILE A 372 7.18 -3.73 15.80
N VAL A 373 7.29 -4.96 16.28
CA VAL A 373 7.30 -5.24 17.72
C VAL A 373 8.60 -4.75 18.36
N ASP A 374 8.50 -4.27 19.60
CA ASP A 374 9.57 -3.63 20.38
C ASP A 374 10.12 -2.29 19.83
N GLU A 375 9.82 -1.94 18.57
CA GLU A 375 10.14 -0.62 17.98
C GLU A 375 8.96 0.35 17.99
N THR A 376 7.78 -0.10 17.55
CA THR A 376 6.57 0.73 17.36
C THR A 376 5.29 0.10 17.90
N LEU A 377 5.34 -1.18 18.26
CA LEU A 377 4.27 -1.91 18.92
C LEU A 377 4.86 -2.62 20.15
N THR A 378 4.78 -1.95 21.31
CA THR A 378 5.31 -2.42 22.60
C THR A 378 4.22 -3.13 23.42
N GLU A 379 4.62 -3.92 24.42
CA GLU A 379 3.68 -4.51 25.39
C GLU A 379 2.86 -3.43 26.11
N GLN A 380 3.50 -2.34 26.54
CA GLN A 380 2.82 -1.20 27.17
C GLN A 380 1.83 -0.53 26.20
N GLY A 381 2.18 -0.39 24.92
CA GLY A 381 1.26 0.16 23.92
C GLY A 381 0.07 -0.75 23.64
N VAL A 382 0.26 -2.07 23.63
CA VAL A 382 -0.83 -3.05 23.50
C VAL A 382 -1.72 -3.08 24.74
N PHE A 383 -1.18 -2.88 25.94
CA PHE A 383 -1.96 -2.66 27.16
C PHE A 383 -2.85 -1.42 27.06
N SER A 384 -2.30 -0.27 26.62
CA SER A 384 -3.07 0.97 26.42
C SER A 384 -4.14 0.84 25.33
N ILE A 385 -3.84 0.12 24.23
CA ILE A 385 -4.83 -0.23 23.20
C ILE A 385 -5.93 -1.13 23.78
N GLY A 386 -5.59 -2.07 24.67
CA GLY A 386 -6.55 -2.91 25.39
C GLY A 386 -7.53 -2.08 26.22
N ARG A 387 -7.05 -1.09 26.98
CA ARG A 387 -7.91 -0.14 27.70
C ARG A 387 -8.81 0.67 26.76
N ALA A 388 -8.27 1.19 25.65
CA ALA A 388 -9.04 1.98 24.69
C ALA A 388 -10.16 1.16 24.03
N VAL A 389 -9.88 -0.07 23.60
CA VAL A 389 -10.85 -0.97 22.96
C VAL A 389 -11.93 -1.40 23.95
N ALA A 390 -11.56 -1.69 25.19
CA ALA A 390 -12.52 -2.07 26.22
C ALA A 390 -13.40 -0.91 26.67
N THR A 391 -12.85 0.30 26.78
CA THR A 391 -13.60 1.55 27.02
C THR A 391 -14.62 1.81 25.91
N GLU A 392 -14.22 1.66 24.64
CA GLU A 392 -15.13 1.78 23.49
C GLU A 392 -16.25 0.72 23.55
N ALA A 393 -15.91 -0.54 23.85
CA ALA A 393 -16.87 -1.64 23.99
C ALA A 393 -17.89 -1.41 25.12
N LEU A 394 -17.42 -1.00 26.31
CA LEU A 394 -18.28 -0.67 27.45
C LEU A 394 -19.24 0.48 27.12
N SER A 395 -18.79 1.49 26.36
CA SER A 395 -19.63 2.62 25.93
C SER A 395 -20.80 2.23 25.02
N VAL A 396 -20.71 1.09 24.31
CA VAL A 396 -21.80 0.49 23.52
C VAL A 396 -22.44 -0.72 24.22
N GLY A 397 -22.23 -0.87 25.54
CA GLY A 397 -22.87 -1.87 26.39
C GLY A 397 -22.22 -3.26 26.39
N GLN A 398 -21.11 -3.44 25.66
CA GLN A 398 -20.41 -4.72 25.56
C GLN A 398 -19.44 -4.91 26.73
N LYS A 399 -19.68 -5.95 27.53
CA LYS A 399 -18.91 -6.22 28.77
C LYS A 399 -17.88 -7.33 28.65
N THR A 400 -17.84 -8.02 27.52
CA THR A 400 -16.96 -9.18 27.30
C THR A 400 -16.32 -9.08 25.93
N ILE A 401 -15.01 -9.30 25.86
CA ILE A 401 -14.22 -9.28 24.62
C ILE A 401 -13.53 -10.64 24.46
N ALA A 402 -13.73 -11.28 23.31
CA ALA A 402 -12.96 -12.46 22.94
C ALA A 402 -11.58 -12.02 22.41
N ILE A 403 -10.49 -12.65 22.84
CA ILE A 403 -9.16 -12.41 22.27
C ILE A 403 -8.61 -13.69 21.64
N ALA A 404 -7.85 -13.54 20.57
CA ALA A 404 -7.12 -14.63 19.92
C ALA A 404 -5.78 -14.13 19.39
N ARG A 405 -4.90 -15.05 19.00
CA ARG A 405 -3.58 -14.73 18.47
C ARG A 405 -3.12 -15.64 17.34
N ASP A 406 -2.28 -15.11 16.45
CA ASP A 406 -1.53 -15.91 15.48
C ASP A 406 -0.28 -16.58 16.11
N GLY A 407 0.39 -17.42 15.32
CA GLY A 407 1.56 -18.20 15.74
C GLY A 407 2.89 -17.44 15.81
N ARG A 408 2.90 -16.10 15.79
CA ARG A 408 4.16 -15.33 15.82
C ARG A 408 4.78 -15.36 17.22
N LEU A 409 6.12 -15.41 17.29
CA LEU A 409 6.88 -15.60 18.53
C LEU A 409 6.53 -14.61 19.66
N HIS A 410 6.18 -13.38 19.30
CA HIS A 410 5.78 -12.32 20.24
C HIS A 410 4.26 -12.23 20.51
N SER A 411 3.42 -12.93 19.75
CA SER A 411 1.97 -12.89 19.94
C SER A 411 1.49 -13.35 21.33
N PRO A 412 2.12 -14.33 22.02
CA PRO A 412 1.76 -14.66 23.41
C PRO A 412 1.88 -13.50 24.40
N ARG A 413 3.02 -12.78 24.45
CA ARG A 413 3.24 -11.68 25.41
C ARG A 413 2.37 -10.45 25.12
N LEU A 414 2.14 -10.15 23.84
CA LEU A 414 1.19 -9.10 23.44
C LEU A 414 -0.25 -9.50 23.81
N SER A 415 -0.61 -10.79 23.77
CA SER A 415 -1.92 -11.30 24.21
C SER A 415 -2.12 -11.19 25.72
N GLU A 416 -1.07 -11.42 26.50
CA GLU A 416 -1.09 -11.18 27.95
C GLU A 416 -1.22 -9.68 28.28
N SER A 417 -0.53 -8.81 27.54
CA SER A 417 -0.61 -7.35 27.68
C SER A 417 -2.00 -6.81 27.33
N LEU A 418 -2.58 -7.30 26.23
CA LEU A 418 -3.93 -6.96 25.78
C LEU A 418 -4.98 -7.38 26.81
N ALA A 419 -4.89 -8.61 27.33
CA ALA A 419 -5.81 -9.13 28.34
C ALA A 419 -5.80 -8.25 29.60
N LYS A 420 -4.61 -7.92 30.13
CA LYS A 420 -4.45 -7.01 31.27
C LYS A 420 -5.04 -5.63 31.00
N GLY A 421 -4.83 -5.09 29.80
CA GLY A 421 -5.41 -3.81 29.36
C GLY A 421 -6.93 -3.83 29.41
N ILE A 422 -7.56 -4.83 28.78
CA ILE A 422 -9.02 -5.01 28.78
C ILE A 422 -9.55 -5.16 30.22
N GLN A 423 -8.96 -6.07 31.01
CA GLN A 423 -9.39 -6.33 32.38
C GLN A 423 -9.33 -5.10 33.29
N SER A 424 -8.34 -4.21 33.12
CA SER A 424 -8.20 -3.00 33.93
C SER A 424 -9.32 -1.95 33.76
N THR A 425 -10.24 -2.17 32.81
CA THR A 425 -11.45 -1.35 32.60
C THR A 425 -12.71 -1.94 33.24
N GLY A 426 -12.62 -3.11 33.88
CA GLY A 426 -13.78 -3.90 34.30
C GLY A 426 -14.38 -4.81 33.23
N CYS A 427 -13.90 -4.74 31.98
CA CYS A 427 -14.34 -5.61 30.89
C CYS A 427 -13.77 -7.03 31.00
N HIS A 428 -14.61 -8.05 30.76
CA HIS A 428 -14.23 -9.45 30.83
C HIS A 428 -13.50 -9.92 29.56
N VAL A 429 -12.52 -10.83 29.71
CA VAL A 429 -11.73 -11.42 28.62
C VAL A 429 -12.05 -12.90 28.46
N VAL A 430 -12.26 -13.33 27.22
CA VAL A 430 -12.29 -14.75 26.82
C VAL A 430 -11.14 -15.03 25.85
N ASP A 431 -10.08 -15.69 26.29
CA ASP A 431 -8.94 -16.06 25.45
C ASP A 431 -9.23 -17.37 24.70
N VAL A 432 -9.39 -17.24 23.39
CA VAL A 432 -9.64 -18.33 22.43
C VAL A 432 -8.33 -19.06 22.06
N GLY A 433 -7.19 -18.51 22.47
CA GLY A 433 -5.86 -19.09 22.26
C GLY A 433 -5.26 -18.75 20.92
N GLN A 434 -4.39 -19.65 20.45
CA GLN A 434 -3.72 -19.54 19.15
C GLN A 434 -4.59 -20.18 18.07
N VAL A 435 -5.27 -19.37 17.25
CA VAL A 435 -6.21 -19.82 16.21
C VAL A 435 -6.20 -18.86 15.01
N PRO A 436 -6.67 -19.28 13.82
CA PRO A 436 -6.91 -18.37 12.71
C PRO A 436 -7.91 -17.25 13.04
N THR A 437 -7.71 -16.08 12.44
CA THR A 437 -8.60 -14.91 12.53
C THR A 437 -10.10 -15.24 12.34
N PRO A 438 -10.53 -16.04 11.34
CA PRO A 438 -11.95 -16.40 11.22
C PRO A 438 -12.51 -17.22 12.38
N VAL A 439 -11.66 -17.94 13.15
CA VAL A 439 -12.09 -18.67 14.36
C VAL A 439 -12.43 -17.70 15.50
N LEU A 440 -11.72 -16.57 15.62
CA LEU A 440 -12.12 -15.51 16.54
C LEU A 440 -13.45 -14.89 16.12
N TYR A 441 -13.64 -14.58 14.83
CA TYR A 441 -14.90 -13.99 14.36
C TYR A 441 -16.08 -14.97 14.54
N PHE A 442 -15.86 -16.27 14.38
CA PHE A 442 -16.84 -17.28 14.78
C PHE A 442 -17.11 -17.26 16.29
N ALA A 443 -16.07 -17.17 17.13
CA ALA A 443 -16.21 -17.10 18.57
C ALA A 443 -17.01 -15.87 19.05
N THR A 444 -16.83 -14.68 18.45
CA THR A 444 -17.60 -13.48 18.85
C THR A 444 -19.11 -13.64 18.61
N HIS A 445 -19.51 -14.43 17.61
CA HIS A 445 -20.91 -14.80 17.39
C HIS A 445 -21.35 -15.96 18.28
N GLN A 446 -20.57 -17.04 18.36
CA GLN A 446 -20.94 -18.27 19.07
C GLN A 446 -20.98 -18.11 20.61
N LEU A 447 -20.29 -17.10 21.14
CA LEU A 447 -20.25 -16.76 22.56
C LEU A 447 -21.09 -15.52 22.92
N ASP A 448 -21.79 -14.93 21.95
CA ASP A 448 -22.57 -13.67 22.05
C ASP A 448 -21.80 -12.49 22.70
N THR A 449 -20.47 -12.46 22.58
CA THR A 449 -19.67 -11.28 22.99
C THR A 449 -19.79 -10.16 21.97
N GLN A 450 -20.08 -10.51 20.70
CA GLN A 450 -20.14 -9.66 19.52
C GLN A 450 -18.89 -8.77 19.31
N SER A 451 -17.84 -9.00 20.09
CA SER A 451 -16.72 -8.10 20.29
C SER A 451 -15.46 -8.93 20.51
N GLY A 452 -14.39 -8.60 19.79
CA GLY A 452 -13.16 -9.37 19.86
C GLY A 452 -11.96 -8.69 19.21
N VAL A 453 -10.76 -9.11 19.64
CA VAL A 453 -9.48 -8.58 19.20
C VAL A 453 -8.54 -9.71 18.82
N MET A 454 -8.14 -9.74 17.55
CA MET A 454 -7.15 -10.71 17.04
C MET A 454 -5.77 -10.06 17.03
N ILE A 455 -4.83 -10.61 17.80
CA ILE A 455 -3.42 -10.26 17.69
C ILE A 455 -2.82 -11.03 16.53
N THR A 456 -2.44 -10.33 15.49
CA THR A 456 -1.80 -10.95 14.33
C THR A 456 -0.97 -9.95 13.55
N GLY A 457 0.13 -10.41 12.95
CA GLY A 457 0.88 -9.69 11.91
C GLY A 457 0.37 -9.93 10.48
N SER A 458 -0.61 -10.80 10.28
CA SER A 458 -1.08 -11.29 8.98
C SER A 458 0.08 -11.82 8.11
N HIS A 459 0.24 -11.31 6.89
CA HIS A 459 1.30 -11.65 5.93
C HIS A 459 2.56 -10.77 6.03
N ASN A 460 2.63 -9.84 6.98
CA ASN A 460 3.82 -9.00 7.15
C ASN A 460 5.05 -9.84 7.58
N PRO A 461 6.29 -9.33 7.40
CA PRO A 461 7.50 -10.02 7.87
C PRO A 461 7.45 -10.41 9.35
N ALA A 462 8.26 -11.39 9.78
CA ALA A 462 8.20 -12.01 11.10
C ALA A 462 8.13 -11.01 12.28
N ASN A 463 8.91 -9.91 12.22
CA ASN A 463 8.99 -8.88 13.27
C ASN A 463 7.77 -7.93 13.37
N TYR A 464 6.76 -8.09 12.51
CA TYR A 464 5.52 -7.32 12.60
C TYR A 464 4.46 -8.03 13.43
N ASN A 465 3.66 -7.26 14.14
CA ASN A 465 2.39 -7.70 14.70
C ASN A 465 1.32 -6.61 14.55
N GLY A 466 0.18 -6.78 15.20
CA GLY A 466 -0.93 -5.83 15.13
C GLY A 466 -2.22 -6.38 15.71
N LEU A 467 -3.30 -5.62 15.54
CA LEU A 467 -4.62 -5.94 16.08
C LEU A 467 -5.71 -5.73 15.01
N LYS A 468 -6.51 -6.76 14.73
CA LYS A 468 -7.80 -6.65 14.02
C LYS A 468 -8.91 -6.62 15.08
N ILE A 469 -9.84 -5.66 15.01
CA ILE A 469 -10.75 -5.34 16.11
C ILE A 469 -12.22 -5.33 15.64
N VAL A 470 -13.10 -5.98 16.40
CA VAL A 470 -14.55 -5.98 16.25
C VAL A 470 -15.19 -5.53 17.56
N ILE A 471 -16.18 -4.64 17.52
CA ILE A 471 -16.97 -4.22 18.69
C ILE A 471 -18.46 -4.21 18.33
N ALA A 472 -19.30 -4.86 19.13
CA ALA A 472 -20.76 -4.93 18.94
C ALA A 472 -21.18 -5.30 17.50
N GLY A 473 -20.50 -6.28 16.90
CA GLY A 473 -20.71 -6.76 15.53
C GLY A 473 -20.03 -5.94 14.43
N ASN A 474 -19.39 -4.80 14.77
CA ASN A 474 -18.78 -3.89 13.80
C ASN A 474 -17.25 -4.06 13.78
N THR A 475 -16.69 -4.49 12.65
CA THR A 475 -15.24 -4.43 12.40
C THR A 475 -14.80 -2.97 12.30
N LEU A 476 -13.85 -2.56 13.14
CA LEU A 476 -13.42 -1.17 13.17
C LEU A 476 -12.61 -0.81 11.91
N SER A 477 -12.79 0.41 11.41
CA SER A 477 -12.03 0.96 10.29
C SER A 477 -12.07 2.50 10.30
N GLY A 478 -11.16 3.13 9.56
CA GLY A 478 -11.09 4.58 9.39
C GLY A 478 -11.07 5.35 10.72
N ASP A 479 -12.00 6.29 10.87
CA ASP A 479 -12.10 7.14 12.06
C ASP A 479 -12.31 6.36 13.37
N ALA A 480 -12.92 5.18 13.33
CA ALA A 480 -13.11 4.38 14.54
C ALA A 480 -11.77 3.89 15.13
N ILE A 481 -10.82 3.50 14.27
CA ILE A 481 -9.46 3.13 14.70
C ILE A 481 -8.70 4.38 15.16
N GLN A 482 -8.86 5.52 14.49
CA GLN A 482 -8.26 6.79 14.93
C GLN A 482 -8.85 7.30 16.26
N ASN A 483 -10.10 6.93 16.61
CA ASN A 483 -10.69 7.29 17.89
C ASN A 483 -10.07 6.51 19.06
N LEU A 484 -9.65 5.25 18.85
CA LEU A 484 -8.87 4.52 19.87
C LEU A 484 -7.57 5.23 20.22
N TYR A 485 -6.84 5.75 19.21
CA TYR A 485 -5.65 6.59 19.45
C TYR A 485 -6.01 7.85 20.24
N LYS A 486 -7.07 8.58 19.85
CA LYS A 486 -7.52 9.80 20.57
C LYS A 486 -7.96 9.52 22.02
N ARG A 487 -8.39 8.30 22.36
CA ARG A 487 -8.65 7.90 23.76
C ARG A 487 -7.35 7.80 24.55
N ILE A 488 -6.35 7.11 23.98
CA ILE A 488 -5.01 6.96 24.58
C ILE A 488 -4.31 8.32 24.75
N GLU A 489 -4.43 9.21 23.77
CA GLU A 489 -3.90 10.60 23.78
C GLU A 489 -4.50 11.49 24.90
N ARG A 490 -5.61 11.06 25.52
CA ARG A 490 -6.37 11.84 26.50
C ARG A 490 -6.48 11.18 27.88
N ASP A 491 -5.88 10.00 28.05
CA ASP A 491 -6.17 9.08 29.15
C ASP A 491 -7.69 8.82 29.36
N ASP A 492 -8.47 8.85 28.28
CA ASP A 492 -9.93 8.66 28.26
C ASP A 492 -10.26 7.16 28.29
N PHE A 493 -10.28 6.61 29.51
CA PHE A 493 -10.46 5.19 29.80
C PHE A 493 -11.47 4.95 30.94
N GLU A 494 -12.19 3.83 30.88
CA GLU A 494 -12.88 3.25 32.05
C GLU A 494 -11.87 2.52 32.96
N ASP A 495 -12.21 2.38 34.25
CA ASP A 495 -11.41 1.69 35.26
C ASP A 495 -12.23 0.65 36.04
N GLY A 496 -11.65 -0.54 36.25
CA GLY A 496 -12.31 -1.61 37.01
C GLY A 496 -11.53 -2.95 37.01
N GLU A 497 -12.14 -4.00 37.58
CA GLU A 497 -11.55 -5.34 37.68
C GLU A 497 -12.36 -6.36 36.87
N GLY A 498 -11.96 -6.59 35.62
CA GLY A 498 -12.53 -7.59 34.72
C GLY A 498 -11.93 -8.99 34.93
N SER A 499 -12.70 -10.04 34.63
CA SER A 499 -12.23 -11.44 34.72
C SER A 499 -11.53 -11.91 33.45
N TYR A 500 -10.72 -12.96 33.55
CA TYR A 500 -10.13 -13.68 32.42
C TYR A 500 -10.56 -15.16 32.47
N GLN A 501 -10.97 -15.71 31.34
CA GLN A 501 -11.19 -17.16 31.15
C GLN A 501 -10.62 -17.61 29.80
N GLN A 502 -10.28 -18.89 29.68
CA GLN A 502 -9.86 -19.51 28.43
C GLN A 502 -10.98 -20.38 27.87
N GLN A 503 -11.21 -20.33 26.56
CA GLN A 503 -12.20 -21.18 25.89
C GLN A 503 -11.73 -21.54 24.47
N MET A 504 -11.39 -22.81 24.27
CA MET A 504 -11.13 -23.35 22.93
C MET A 504 -12.40 -23.28 22.08
N MET A 505 -12.25 -22.87 20.80
CA MET A 505 -13.36 -22.74 19.83
C MET A 505 -13.07 -23.41 18.47
N LEU A 506 -11.88 -23.98 18.28
CA LEU A 506 -11.48 -24.61 17.01
C LEU A 506 -12.29 -25.89 16.71
N PRO A 507 -12.54 -26.81 17.67
CA PRO A 507 -13.42 -27.97 17.44
C PRO A 507 -14.85 -27.56 17.06
N GLU A 508 -15.40 -26.53 17.70
CA GLU A 508 -16.74 -25.98 17.44
C GLU A 508 -16.82 -25.35 16.05
N TYR A 509 -15.78 -24.62 15.64
CA TYR A 509 -15.66 -24.03 14.29
C TYR A 509 -15.59 -25.10 13.20
N ILE A 510 -14.75 -26.12 13.38
CA ILE A 510 -14.65 -27.25 12.46
C ILE A 510 -15.97 -28.04 12.44
N GLY A 511 -16.59 -28.24 13.60
CA GLY A 511 -17.91 -28.87 13.75
C GLY A 511 -19.01 -28.12 13.00
N ALA A 512 -19.03 -26.79 13.06
CA ALA A 512 -20.00 -25.96 12.33
C ALA A 512 -19.85 -26.10 10.80
N ILE A 513 -18.62 -26.03 10.28
CA ILE A 513 -18.36 -26.16 8.83
C ILE A 513 -18.67 -27.59 8.34
N THR A 514 -18.24 -28.60 9.09
CA THR A 514 -18.47 -30.03 8.75
C THR A 514 -19.92 -30.47 8.98
N ALA A 515 -20.72 -29.69 9.72
CA ALA A 515 -22.17 -29.87 9.82
C ALA A 515 -22.92 -29.36 8.57
N ASP A 516 -22.43 -28.32 7.89
CA ASP A 516 -23.05 -27.75 6.67
C ASP A 516 -22.49 -28.37 5.37
N VAL A 517 -21.16 -28.37 5.19
CA VAL A 517 -20.49 -28.83 3.97
C VAL A 517 -20.39 -30.35 3.93
N ARG A 518 -20.66 -30.98 2.78
CA ARG A 518 -20.31 -32.39 2.49
C ARG A 518 -19.63 -32.50 1.13
N LEU A 519 -18.56 -33.30 1.06
CA LEU A 519 -17.93 -33.67 -0.20
C LEU A 519 -18.65 -34.88 -0.81
N GLY A 520 -18.91 -34.84 -2.12
CA GLY A 520 -19.54 -35.95 -2.84
C GLY A 520 -18.61 -37.15 -3.11
N ARG A 521 -17.32 -36.99 -2.82
CA ARG A 521 -16.26 -38.00 -2.91
C ARG A 521 -15.03 -37.54 -2.12
N MET A 522 -14.12 -38.47 -1.84
CA MET A 522 -12.75 -38.17 -1.40
C MET A 522 -11.99 -37.38 -2.47
N MET A 523 -11.09 -36.51 -2.02
CA MET A 523 -10.18 -35.72 -2.87
C MET A 523 -8.78 -35.70 -2.24
N LYS A 524 -7.72 -35.69 -3.06
CA LYS A 524 -6.35 -35.45 -2.60
C LYS A 524 -5.99 -33.98 -2.77
N VAL A 525 -5.56 -33.33 -1.68
CA VAL A 525 -5.36 -31.87 -1.61
C VAL A 525 -4.03 -31.57 -0.93
N VAL A 526 -3.17 -30.74 -1.57
CA VAL A 526 -1.98 -30.19 -0.91
C VAL A 526 -2.39 -28.91 -0.17
N VAL A 527 -2.00 -28.80 1.10
CA VAL A 527 -2.34 -27.68 1.97
C VAL A 527 -1.07 -26.99 2.42
N ASP A 528 -0.82 -25.81 1.88
CA ASP A 528 0.27 -24.91 2.27
C ASP A 528 -0.24 -23.89 3.30
N CYS A 529 0.47 -23.74 4.41
CA CYS A 529 0.17 -22.73 5.42
C CYS A 529 1.32 -21.72 5.64
N GLY A 530 2.45 -21.86 4.95
CA GLY A 530 3.63 -20.98 5.09
C GLY A 530 4.08 -20.77 6.54
N ASN A 531 3.98 -21.80 7.38
CA ASN A 531 4.22 -21.79 8.83
C ASN A 531 3.29 -20.85 9.65
N GLY A 532 2.22 -20.33 9.04
CA GLY A 532 1.17 -19.53 9.67
C GLY A 532 0.17 -20.34 10.50
N VAL A 533 -0.69 -19.64 11.24
CA VAL A 533 -1.59 -20.26 12.24
C VAL A 533 -2.69 -21.16 11.64
N ALA A 534 -2.87 -21.13 10.32
CA ALA A 534 -3.74 -22.05 9.59
C ALA A 534 -3.27 -23.52 9.65
N GLY A 535 -2.00 -23.76 9.98
CA GLY A 535 -1.33 -25.07 9.93
C GLY A 535 -1.98 -26.20 10.75
N GLU A 536 -2.65 -25.88 11.87
CA GLU A 536 -3.46 -26.86 12.61
C GLU A 536 -4.89 -26.96 12.04
N ALA A 537 -5.53 -25.82 11.84
CA ALA A 537 -6.95 -25.72 11.53
C ALA A 537 -7.31 -26.23 10.13
N ALA A 538 -6.53 -25.91 9.10
CA ALA A 538 -6.86 -26.23 7.71
C ALA A 538 -6.68 -27.74 7.40
N PRO A 539 -5.57 -28.41 7.77
CA PRO A 539 -5.46 -29.86 7.63
C PRO A 539 -6.51 -30.63 8.43
N MET A 540 -6.81 -30.20 9.66
CA MET A 540 -7.81 -30.85 10.50
C MET A 540 -9.22 -30.73 9.89
N LEU A 541 -9.60 -29.54 9.42
CA LEU A 541 -10.87 -29.30 8.74
C LEU A 541 -11.02 -30.17 7.48
N LEU A 542 -10.03 -30.14 6.59
CA LEU A 542 -10.09 -30.87 5.32
C LEU A 542 -10.07 -32.39 5.51
N SER A 543 -9.29 -32.89 6.47
CA SER A 543 -9.33 -34.32 6.85
C SER A 543 -10.70 -34.71 7.40
N THR A 544 -11.32 -33.85 8.21
CA THR A 544 -12.68 -34.10 8.78
C THR A 544 -13.77 -34.05 7.71
N LEU A 545 -13.58 -33.26 6.64
CA LEU A 545 -14.44 -33.25 5.45
C LEU A 545 -14.25 -34.48 4.53
N GLY A 546 -13.21 -35.30 4.76
CA GLY A 546 -12.92 -36.50 3.99
C GLY A 546 -11.90 -36.33 2.85
N CYS A 547 -11.04 -35.31 2.91
CA CYS A 547 -9.89 -35.20 2.02
C CYS A 547 -8.69 -36.05 2.50
N GLU A 548 -7.91 -36.55 1.55
CA GLU A 548 -6.51 -36.89 1.79
C GLU A 548 -5.69 -35.59 1.75
N VAL A 549 -5.13 -35.19 2.89
CA VAL A 549 -4.37 -33.94 3.02
C VAL A 549 -2.87 -34.25 2.96
N VAL A 550 -2.17 -33.64 2.01
CA VAL A 550 -0.71 -33.54 2.03
C VAL A 550 -0.33 -32.19 2.65
N PRO A 551 0.24 -32.16 3.87
CA PRO A 551 0.66 -30.91 4.49
C PRO A 551 1.95 -30.38 3.87
N LEU A 552 1.97 -29.08 3.58
CA LEU A 552 3.15 -28.29 3.22
C LEU A 552 3.23 -27.13 4.23
N TYR A 553 4.37 -26.99 4.91
CA TYR A 553 4.63 -25.94 5.91
C TYR A 553 3.49 -25.69 6.92
N CYS A 554 2.85 -26.77 7.39
CA CYS A 554 1.76 -26.73 8.37
C CYS A 554 2.25 -26.71 9.83
N ASP A 555 3.53 -26.97 10.10
CA ASP A 555 4.11 -26.73 11.42
C ASP A 555 4.16 -25.22 11.69
N ILE A 556 3.50 -24.77 12.76
CA ILE A 556 3.38 -23.34 13.07
C ILE A 556 4.72 -22.82 13.62
N ASP A 557 5.39 -21.97 12.85
CA ASP A 557 6.65 -21.33 13.22
C ASP A 557 6.65 -19.85 12.81
N GLY A 558 6.56 -18.98 13.82
CA GLY A 558 6.58 -17.52 13.68
C GLY A 558 7.87 -16.91 13.11
N ASN A 559 8.91 -17.71 12.84
CA ASN A 559 10.07 -17.28 12.06
C ASN A 559 9.78 -17.25 10.54
N PHE A 560 8.75 -17.99 10.06
CA PHE A 560 8.45 -18.22 8.65
C PHE A 560 9.66 -18.70 7.82
N PRO A 561 10.30 -19.83 8.20
CA PRO A 561 11.62 -20.22 7.72
C PRO A 561 11.71 -20.66 6.24
N ASN A 562 10.57 -20.94 5.58
CA ASN A 562 10.54 -21.46 4.21
C ASN A 562 10.25 -20.34 3.20
N HIS A 563 9.01 -19.83 3.19
CA HIS A 563 8.61 -18.61 2.47
C HIS A 563 7.67 -17.78 3.33
N HIS A 564 7.38 -16.56 2.91
CA HIS A 564 6.36 -15.73 3.58
C HIS A 564 4.96 -16.31 3.33
N PRO A 565 4.08 -16.33 4.34
CA PRO A 565 2.67 -16.73 4.17
C PRO A 565 1.85 -15.57 3.58
N ASP A 566 2.14 -15.26 2.31
CA ASP A 566 1.41 -14.30 1.47
C ASP A 566 1.02 -14.97 0.13
N PRO A 567 -0.11 -15.70 0.06
CA PRO A 567 -0.56 -16.40 -1.14
C PRO A 567 -1.04 -15.46 -2.25
N SER A 568 -0.99 -14.14 -2.07
CA SER A 568 -1.23 -13.16 -3.14
C SER A 568 -0.04 -13.04 -4.12
N LYS A 569 1.10 -13.65 -3.78
CA LYS A 569 2.35 -13.61 -4.52
C LYS A 569 2.66 -14.97 -5.17
N PRO A 570 2.74 -15.06 -6.51
CA PRO A 570 3.05 -16.33 -7.19
C PRO A 570 4.39 -16.96 -6.76
N GLU A 571 5.38 -16.16 -6.36
CA GLU A 571 6.66 -16.66 -5.86
C GLU A 571 6.53 -17.49 -4.57
N ASN A 572 5.50 -17.24 -3.74
CA ASN A 572 5.20 -18.03 -2.54
C ASN A 572 4.33 -19.26 -2.83
N LEU A 573 3.93 -19.49 -4.09
CA LEU A 573 3.08 -20.63 -4.48
C LEU A 573 3.84 -21.70 -5.28
N GLN A 574 5.12 -21.47 -5.60
CA GLN A 574 5.88 -22.36 -6.49
C GLN A 574 6.02 -23.77 -5.89
N GLU A 575 6.32 -23.90 -4.60
CA GLU A 575 6.48 -25.18 -3.94
C GLU A 575 5.14 -25.92 -3.79
N LEU A 576 4.03 -25.20 -3.56
CA LEU A 576 2.68 -25.78 -3.62
C LEU A 576 2.36 -26.30 -5.03
N ILE A 577 2.65 -25.52 -6.08
CA ILE A 577 2.43 -25.90 -7.48
C ILE A 577 3.20 -27.18 -7.83
N ASP A 578 4.48 -27.26 -7.44
CA ASP A 578 5.30 -28.42 -7.75
C ASP A 578 4.92 -29.63 -6.88
N LYS A 579 4.52 -29.42 -5.62
CA LYS A 579 4.04 -30.50 -4.73
C LYS A 579 2.68 -31.06 -5.17
N VAL A 580 1.78 -30.24 -5.72
CA VAL A 580 0.52 -30.70 -6.33
C VAL A 580 0.80 -31.66 -7.49
N ARG A 581 1.80 -31.37 -8.34
CA ARG A 581 2.21 -32.26 -9.44
C ARG A 581 2.94 -33.51 -8.95
N GLU A 582 3.82 -33.40 -7.97
CA GLU A 582 4.54 -34.56 -7.39
C GLU A 582 3.59 -35.59 -6.77
N GLU A 583 2.54 -35.11 -6.10
CA GLU A 583 1.59 -35.94 -5.36
C GLU A 583 0.39 -36.44 -6.19
N GLU A 584 0.32 -36.07 -7.48
CA GLU A 584 -0.87 -36.23 -8.34
C GLU A 584 -2.16 -35.69 -7.68
N ALA A 585 -2.05 -34.57 -6.95
CA ALA A 585 -3.14 -33.98 -6.20
C ALA A 585 -4.11 -33.19 -7.09
N GLU A 586 -5.37 -33.10 -6.67
CA GLU A 586 -6.44 -32.49 -7.47
C GLU A 586 -6.58 -30.98 -7.25
N LEU A 587 -5.97 -30.48 -6.17
CA LEU A 587 -6.09 -29.10 -5.70
C LEU A 587 -4.91 -28.75 -4.78
N GLY A 588 -4.36 -27.55 -4.95
CA GLY A 588 -3.48 -26.91 -3.97
C GLY A 588 -4.19 -25.74 -3.29
N LEU A 589 -4.06 -25.64 -1.97
CA LEU A 589 -4.64 -24.57 -1.15
C LEU A 589 -3.53 -23.90 -0.33
N ALA A 590 -3.34 -22.59 -0.49
CA ALA A 590 -2.34 -21.82 0.26
C ALA A 590 -3.02 -20.80 1.19
N PHE A 591 -2.76 -20.87 2.48
CA PHE A 591 -3.28 -19.91 3.46
C PHE A 591 -2.27 -18.78 3.73
N ASP A 592 -2.78 -17.62 4.15
CA ASP A 592 -1.95 -16.54 4.66
C ASP A 592 -1.67 -16.69 6.17
N GLY A 593 -0.76 -15.87 6.70
CA GLY A 593 -0.21 -16.07 8.04
C GLY A 593 -1.23 -16.11 9.19
N ASP A 594 -2.41 -15.54 8.98
CA ASP A 594 -3.52 -15.50 9.94
C ASP A 594 -4.80 -16.23 9.49
N GLY A 595 -4.77 -16.85 8.30
CA GLY A 595 -5.82 -17.72 7.77
C GLY A 595 -7.10 -17.00 7.35
N ASP A 596 -7.06 -15.70 7.02
CA ASP A 596 -8.21 -14.95 6.48
C ASP A 596 -8.22 -14.84 4.95
N ARG A 597 -7.15 -15.29 4.27
CA ARG A 597 -7.05 -15.37 2.81
C ARG A 597 -6.59 -16.74 2.33
N LEU A 598 -7.02 -17.07 1.11
CA LEU A 598 -6.78 -18.33 0.44
C LEU A 598 -6.29 -18.11 -1.00
N GLY A 599 -5.12 -18.63 -1.33
CA GLY A 599 -4.68 -18.93 -2.69
C GLY A 599 -5.13 -20.32 -3.10
N VAL A 600 -5.42 -20.50 -4.39
CA VAL A 600 -5.88 -21.78 -4.96
C VAL A 600 -5.08 -22.08 -6.23
N VAL A 601 -4.60 -23.32 -6.32
CA VAL A 601 -3.86 -23.90 -7.43
C VAL A 601 -4.66 -25.11 -7.93
N ASP A 602 -4.86 -25.23 -9.25
CA ASP A 602 -5.49 -26.42 -9.84
C ASP A 602 -4.47 -27.54 -10.11
N SER A 603 -4.91 -28.67 -10.67
CA SER A 603 -4.11 -29.87 -10.84
C SER A 603 -3.13 -29.84 -12.04
N SER A 604 -2.71 -28.66 -12.55
CA SER A 604 -1.95 -28.55 -13.82
C SER A 604 -0.64 -27.76 -13.77
#